data_AF-A0A966PMY6-F1
#
_entry.id   AF-A0A966PMY6-F1
#
_cell.length_a   1.000
_cell.length_b   1.000
_cell.length_c   1.000
_cell.angle_alpha   90.00
_cell.angle_beta   90.00
_cell.angle_gamma   90.00
#
_symmetry.space_group_name_H-M   'P 1'
#
loop_
_entity.id
_entity.type
_entity.pdbx_description
1 polymer ?
#
loop_
_entity_poly.entity_id
_entity_poly.type
_entity_poly.pdbx_seq_one_letter_code
_entity_poly.pdbx_strand_id
1 'polypeptide(L)'
;PVDEFDLLPAATDKSYSREILTSDMQALSGGVFQQVFPVRLEKNGEFFGLYMYGESADADWRDKIGLSADSLVYKAEKVSKLNLGNLDLPRDIFSAHYERYSQTYADDNDQQLRDLIETLGTLKGDDLVRFAYEHIDIPQVIEAIATMRIVQHPEWQHKNYFVVFDPKDERWRLLPIDFDLNFGRRYASPCNARCDEVRADPWMDYPNGNRMAGIFLDNDHFRVLVDRRTRTLADQFLAPGYLEQRVAELFALMAGDAELDRSKWGQYGASQSLEQAQRILMEQYVIPKRRFYLESDKYLPSSQVPNPELMVEVIELNESGRVIKAIITNPSLEAVDVSGRVFEDIGAEIPAGVVIPASGSIEVIFDKLPVDIDSSVPIEALQLTVTADRWTADAK
;
A
#
# COMPACT_ATOMS: atom_id res chain seq x y z
N PRO A 1 -1.56 -23.46 -2.48
CA PRO A 1 -2.33 -23.94 -1.32
C PRO A 1 -1.80 -23.19 -0.10
N VAL A 2 -2.63 -22.76 0.86
CA VAL A 2 -2.12 -22.10 2.06
C VAL A 2 -1.32 -23.12 2.88
N ASP A 3 -0.03 -22.87 3.08
CA ASP A 3 0.88 -23.72 3.86
C ASP A 3 1.16 -23.14 5.26
N GLU A 4 1.13 -21.82 5.41
CA GLU A 4 1.09 -21.12 6.69
C GLU A 4 0.09 -19.95 6.74
N PHE A 5 -0.35 -19.62 7.95
CA PHE A 5 -1.20 -18.46 8.22
C PHE A 5 -1.03 -18.01 9.67
N ASP A 6 -1.33 -16.74 9.91
CA ASP A 6 -1.28 -16.13 11.22
C ASP A 6 -2.65 -16.13 11.90
N LEU A 7 -2.66 -16.35 13.22
CA LEU A 7 -3.82 -16.11 14.08
C LEU A 7 -3.57 -14.81 14.85
N LEU A 8 -4.09 -13.71 14.31
CA LEU A 8 -3.88 -12.37 14.82
C LEU A 8 -4.87 -12.07 15.96
N PRO A 9 -4.41 -11.84 17.20
CA PRO A 9 -5.29 -11.41 18.28
C PRO A 9 -5.60 -9.91 18.14
N ALA A 10 -6.83 -9.49 18.42
CA ALA A 10 -7.18 -8.06 18.42
C ALA A 10 -6.85 -7.36 19.75
N ALA A 11 -5.69 -7.68 20.34
CA ALA A 11 -5.32 -7.23 21.69
C ALA A 11 -5.21 -5.69 21.81
N THR A 12 -4.95 -5.00 20.69
CA THR A 12 -4.86 -3.53 20.56
C THR A 12 -6.08 -2.93 19.85
N ASP A 13 -6.94 -3.75 19.23
CA ASP A 13 -8.15 -3.31 18.53
C ASP A 13 -9.45 -3.88 19.12
N LYS A 14 -10.12 -3.09 19.96
CA LYS A 14 -11.42 -3.47 20.55
C LYS A 14 -12.54 -3.69 19.52
N SER A 15 -12.36 -3.21 18.29
CA SER A 15 -13.37 -3.37 17.23
C SER A 15 -13.21 -4.65 16.41
N TYR A 16 -12.09 -5.38 16.54
CA TYR A 16 -11.76 -6.55 15.71
C TYR A 16 -11.88 -6.31 14.19
N SER A 17 -11.87 -5.05 13.75
CA SER A 17 -12.29 -4.67 12.39
C SER A 17 -11.17 -3.96 11.63
N ARG A 18 -10.18 -3.39 12.32
CA ARG A 18 -9.16 -2.52 11.72
C ARG A 18 -8.26 -3.19 10.69
N GLU A 19 -7.73 -4.36 11.04
CA GLU A 19 -6.91 -5.18 10.15
C GLU A 19 -7.74 -5.62 8.93
N ILE A 20 -8.96 -6.13 9.17
CA ILE A 20 -9.87 -6.61 8.14
C ILE A 20 -10.23 -5.49 7.16
N LEU A 21 -10.60 -4.31 7.66
CA LEU A 21 -10.95 -3.18 6.80
C LEU A 21 -9.74 -2.66 6.01
N THR A 22 -8.51 -2.81 6.51
CA THR A 22 -7.31 -2.50 5.72
C THR A 22 -7.09 -3.51 4.62
N SER A 23 -7.27 -4.80 4.91
CA SER A 23 -7.27 -5.86 3.90
C SER A 23 -8.33 -5.61 2.81
N ASP A 24 -9.56 -5.26 3.21
CA ASP A 24 -10.65 -4.91 2.30
C ASP A 24 -10.28 -3.69 1.43
N MET A 25 -9.60 -2.68 2.00
CA MET A 25 -9.14 -1.49 1.26
C MET A 25 -8.08 -1.84 0.22
N GLN A 26 -7.06 -2.63 0.60
CA GLN A 26 -6.00 -3.05 -0.32
C GLN A 26 -6.53 -3.98 -1.42
N ALA A 27 -7.51 -4.84 -1.10
CA ALA A 27 -8.19 -5.67 -2.09
C ALA A 27 -9.02 -4.80 -3.06
N LEU A 28 -9.78 -3.83 -2.55
CA LEU A 28 -10.56 -2.89 -3.37
C LEU A 28 -9.67 -2.07 -4.30
N SER A 29 -8.47 -1.70 -3.85
CA SER A 29 -7.58 -0.90 -4.67
C SER A 29 -6.96 -1.69 -5.83
N GLY A 30 -6.97 -3.02 -5.77
CA GLY A 30 -6.28 -3.89 -6.72
C GLY A 30 -4.76 -3.91 -6.54
N GLY A 31 -4.27 -3.38 -5.41
CA GLY A 31 -2.86 -3.40 -5.04
C GLY A 31 -2.42 -4.69 -4.36
N VAL A 32 -1.22 -4.67 -3.79
CA VAL A 32 -0.71 -5.76 -2.94
C VAL A 32 -1.49 -5.80 -1.62
N PHE A 33 -2.02 -6.98 -1.28
CA PHE A 33 -2.79 -7.20 -0.06
C PHE A 33 -2.50 -8.56 0.58
N GLN A 34 -2.83 -8.68 1.86
CA GLN A 34 -2.91 -9.94 2.60
C GLN A 34 -4.39 -10.21 2.91
N GLN A 35 -4.85 -11.46 2.77
CA GLN A 35 -6.21 -11.82 3.18
C GLN A 35 -6.34 -11.79 4.70
N VAL A 36 -7.38 -11.10 5.19
CA VAL A 36 -7.70 -11.06 6.63
C VAL A 36 -9.20 -11.24 6.85
N PHE A 37 -9.59 -12.17 7.72
CA PHE A 37 -11.00 -12.41 8.06
C PHE A 37 -11.16 -13.01 9.46
N PRO A 38 -12.31 -12.85 10.14
CA PRO A 38 -12.45 -13.27 11.54
C PRO A 38 -12.59 -14.79 11.65
N VAL A 39 -12.01 -15.38 12.70
CA VAL A 39 -12.07 -16.80 13.01
C VAL A 39 -12.25 -17.06 14.51
N ARG A 40 -13.07 -18.07 14.84
CA ARG A 40 -13.19 -18.60 16.20
C ARG A 40 -12.15 -19.69 16.41
N LEU A 41 -11.27 -19.52 17.40
CA LEU A 41 -10.34 -20.58 17.79
C LEU A 41 -10.92 -21.40 18.95
N GLU A 42 -11.06 -22.72 18.73
CA GLU A 42 -11.34 -23.69 19.79
C GLU A 42 -10.11 -24.54 20.08
N LYS A 43 -9.76 -24.68 21.36
CA LYS A 43 -8.61 -25.48 21.81
C LYS A 43 -9.11 -26.53 22.80
N ASN A 44 -8.86 -27.80 22.49
CA ASN A 44 -9.32 -28.95 23.30
C ASN A 44 -10.84 -28.98 23.54
N GLY A 45 -11.64 -28.57 22.55
CA GLY A 45 -13.10 -28.56 22.63
C GLY A 45 -13.70 -27.37 23.40
N GLU A 46 -12.87 -26.39 23.77
CA GLU A 46 -13.31 -25.18 24.48
C GLU A 46 -12.97 -23.93 23.67
N PHE A 47 -13.81 -22.89 23.79
CA PHE A 47 -13.52 -21.57 23.22
C PHE A 47 -12.19 -21.05 23.74
N PHE A 48 -11.26 -20.78 22.82
CA PHE A 48 -9.98 -20.16 23.16
C PHE A 48 -10.05 -18.65 23.05
N GLY A 49 -10.46 -18.13 21.89
CA GLY A 49 -10.58 -16.70 21.62
C GLY A 49 -11.13 -16.40 20.23
N LEU A 50 -11.46 -15.13 20.00
CA LEU A 50 -11.75 -14.56 18.70
C LEU A 50 -10.44 -14.03 18.10
N TYR A 51 -10.11 -14.50 16.91
CA TYR A 51 -8.90 -14.13 16.17
C TYR A 51 -9.27 -13.61 14.80
N MET A 52 -8.29 -13.05 14.11
CA MET A 52 -8.34 -12.86 12.66
C MET A 52 -7.35 -13.85 12.04
N TYR A 53 -7.81 -14.58 11.03
CA TYR A 53 -6.88 -15.19 10.07
C TYR A 53 -6.12 -14.06 9.38
N GLY A 54 -4.80 -14.18 9.28
CA GLY A 54 -3.97 -13.35 8.41
C GLY A 54 -3.18 -14.24 7.45
N GLU A 55 -3.25 -13.93 6.16
CA GLU A 55 -2.36 -14.54 5.16
C GLU A 55 -0.91 -14.19 5.49
N SER A 56 -0.06 -15.20 5.67
CA SER A 56 1.36 -14.97 5.98
C SER A 56 2.09 -14.36 4.78
N ALA A 57 2.98 -13.40 5.04
CA ALA A 57 3.77 -12.72 4.01
C ALA A 57 5.04 -13.50 3.64
N ASP A 58 4.86 -14.76 3.27
CA ASP A 58 5.90 -15.75 3.05
C ASP A 58 6.33 -15.86 1.58
N ALA A 59 6.92 -16.98 1.16
CA ALA A 59 7.30 -17.21 -0.22
C ALA A 59 6.09 -17.32 -1.17
N ASP A 60 5.04 -18.04 -0.77
CA ASP A 60 3.83 -18.22 -1.57
C ASP A 60 3.10 -16.88 -1.77
N TRP A 61 3.06 -16.02 -0.74
CA TRP A 61 2.53 -14.67 -0.88
C TRP A 61 3.34 -13.81 -1.84
N ARG A 62 4.68 -13.91 -1.81
CA ARG A 62 5.55 -13.18 -2.75
C ARG A 62 5.38 -13.64 -4.19
N ASP A 63 5.24 -14.94 -4.41
CA ASP A 63 4.96 -15.51 -5.73
C ASP A 63 3.58 -15.05 -6.24
N LYS A 64 2.56 -15.05 -5.37
CA LYS A 64 1.21 -14.55 -5.68
C LYS A 64 1.21 -13.10 -6.15
N ILE A 65 2.07 -12.24 -5.61
CA ILE A 65 2.15 -10.83 -5.99
C ILE A 65 3.17 -10.57 -7.12
N GLY A 66 3.72 -11.63 -7.73
CA GLY A 66 4.56 -11.52 -8.93
C GLY A 66 5.99 -11.04 -8.69
N LEU A 67 6.51 -11.21 -7.47
CA LEU A 67 7.94 -11.00 -7.20
C LEU A 67 8.76 -12.17 -7.77
N SER A 68 9.97 -11.89 -8.26
CA SER A 68 10.88 -12.95 -8.69
C SER A 68 11.44 -13.71 -7.48
N ALA A 69 11.81 -14.97 -7.68
CA ALA A 69 12.41 -15.83 -6.66
C ALA A 69 13.72 -15.26 -6.05
N ASP A 70 14.41 -14.39 -6.81
CA ASP A 70 15.66 -13.75 -6.42
C ASP A 70 15.46 -12.38 -5.76
N SER A 71 14.21 -11.98 -5.49
CA SER A 71 13.91 -10.70 -4.85
C SER A 71 14.51 -10.61 -3.44
N LEU A 72 15.09 -9.46 -3.13
CA LEU A 72 15.59 -9.12 -1.80
C LEU A 72 14.47 -8.46 -1.01
N VAL A 73 14.14 -9.04 0.15
CA VAL A 73 13.04 -8.61 1.01
C VAL A 73 13.55 -8.34 2.42
N TYR A 74 13.26 -7.15 2.90
CA TYR A 74 13.64 -6.67 4.23
C TYR A 74 12.42 -6.12 4.97
N LYS A 75 12.12 -6.62 6.16
CA LYS A 75 11.09 -6.07 7.04
C LYS A 75 11.66 -4.95 7.89
N ALA A 76 11.12 -3.76 7.77
CA ALA A 76 11.48 -2.62 8.58
C ALA A 76 10.88 -2.73 9.98
N GLU A 77 11.76 -2.75 10.97
CA GLU A 77 11.50 -2.87 12.39
C GLU A 77 12.10 -1.67 13.15
N LYS A 78 11.67 -1.45 14.39
CA LYS A 78 12.18 -0.36 15.26
C LYS A 78 12.02 1.04 14.63
N VAL A 79 13.13 1.72 14.35
CA VAL A 79 13.19 3.07 13.78
C VAL A 79 14.00 3.01 12.48
N SER A 80 13.36 2.44 11.46
CA SER A 80 13.90 2.19 10.13
C SER A 80 13.25 3.14 9.15
N LYS A 81 14.01 4.15 8.73
CA LYS A 81 13.51 5.32 8.01
C LYS A 81 14.06 5.45 6.59
N LEU A 82 14.88 4.49 6.17
CA LEU A 82 15.66 4.55 4.94
C LEU A 82 16.51 5.83 4.82
N ASN A 83 17.07 6.31 5.94
CA ASN A 83 17.89 7.52 5.96
C ASN A 83 19.35 7.22 6.31
N LEU A 84 20.24 8.20 6.09
CA LEU A 84 21.69 8.04 6.30
C LEU A 84 22.05 7.59 7.73
N GLY A 85 21.21 7.87 8.73
CA GLY A 85 21.44 7.37 10.10
C GLY A 85 21.30 5.84 10.23
N ASN A 86 20.71 5.17 9.25
CA ASN A 86 20.65 3.71 9.18
C ASN A 86 21.78 3.10 8.33
N LEU A 87 22.51 3.89 7.54
CA LEU A 87 23.49 3.41 6.56
C LEU A 87 24.65 2.66 7.19
N ASP A 88 25.24 3.23 8.25
CA ASP A 88 26.46 2.71 8.88
C ASP A 88 26.17 1.84 10.13
N LEU A 89 24.93 1.38 10.31
CA LEU A 89 24.63 0.50 11.44
C LEU A 89 25.44 -0.80 11.34
N PRO A 90 26.09 -1.24 12.45
CA PRO A 90 26.71 -2.56 12.52
C PRO A 90 25.73 -3.67 12.15
N ARG A 91 26.23 -4.76 11.56
CA ARG A 91 25.39 -5.83 10.97
C ARG A 91 24.30 -6.35 11.90
N ASP A 92 24.62 -6.61 13.16
CA ASP A 92 23.65 -7.09 14.16
C ASP A 92 22.55 -6.06 14.44
N ILE A 93 22.91 -4.78 14.54
CA ILE A 93 21.93 -3.70 14.72
C ILE A 93 21.12 -3.48 13.45
N PHE A 94 21.76 -3.50 12.28
CA PHE A 94 21.10 -3.36 10.98
C PHE A 94 20.05 -4.45 10.77
N SER A 95 20.38 -5.72 11.05
CA SER A 95 19.42 -6.83 10.92
C SER A 95 18.21 -6.71 11.86
N ALA A 96 18.34 -6.02 12.99
CA ALA A 96 17.23 -5.76 13.90
C ALA A 96 16.40 -4.52 13.52
N HIS A 97 16.87 -3.73 12.55
CA HIS A 97 16.17 -2.62 11.92
C HIS A 97 15.54 -3.03 10.59
N TYR A 98 16.21 -3.90 9.83
CA TYR A 98 15.80 -4.43 8.55
C TYR A 98 16.00 -5.95 8.58
N GLU A 99 14.99 -6.66 9.07
CA GLU A 99 15.03 -8.12 9.17
C GLU A 99 14.96 -8.74 7.76
N ARG A 100 15.88 -9.65 7.44
CA ARG A 100 15.96 -10.27 6.11
C ARG A 100 14.95 -11.44 5.99
N TYR A 101 14.00 -11.33 5.06
CA TYR A 101 13.00 -12.38 4.75
C TYR A 101 13.33 -13.17 3.46
N SER A 102 14.38 -12.78 2.76
CA SER A 102 14.90 -13.43 1.56
C SER A 102 16.19 -14.20 1.86
N GLN A 103 16.71 -14.91 0.87
CA GLN A 103 17.88 -15.78 1.07
C GLN A 103 19.13 -14.94 1.38
N THR A 104 19.77 -15.16 2.54
CA THR A 104 20.86 -14.29 3.03
C THR A 104 22.12 -14.30 2.16
N TYR A 105 22.30 -15.30 1.30
CA TYR A 105 23.43 -15.36 0.37
C TYR A 105 23.24 -14.47 -0.86
N ALA A 106 22.02 -13.97 -1.10
CA ALA A 106 21.70 -13.21 -2.30
C ALA A 106 22.31 -11.79 -2.27
N ASP A 107 22.71 -11.30 -1.10
CA ASP A 107 23.31 -9.98 -0.92
C ASP A 107 24.10 -9.94 0.39
N ASP A 108 25.44 -9.99 0.28
CA ASP A 108 26.32 -10.01 1.46
C ASP A 108 26.30 -8.67 2.17
N ASN A 109 26.12 -8.72 3.50
CA ASN A 109 26.05 -7.55 4.37
C ASN A 109 24.95 -6.52 4.02
N ASP A 110 23.90 -6.94 3.32
CA ASP A 110 22.76 -6.08 2.98
C ASP A 110 23.15 -4.86 2.13
N GLN A 111 24.15 -5.02 1.25
CA GLN A 111 24.75 -3.94 0.48
C GLN A 111 23.74 -3.25 -0.43
N GLN A 112 22.85 -4.00 -1.09
CA GLN A 112 21.83 -3.39 -1.96
C GLN A 112 20.91 -2.41 -1.21
N LEU A 113 20.49 -2.76 0.01
CA LEU A 113 19.67 -1.86 0.82
C LEU A 113 20.48 -0.67 1.34
N ARG A 114 21.76 -0.87 1.67
CA ARG A 114 22.65 0.24 2.09
C ARG A 114 22.86 1.22 0.93
N ASP A 115 23.08 0.74 -0.28
CA ASP A 115 23.25 1.58 -1.48
C ASP A 115 21.97 2.37 -1.79
N LEU A 116 20.79 1.75 -1.62
CA LEU A 116 19.51 2.47 -1.68
C LEU A 116 19.45 3.58 -0.62
N ILE A 117 19.79 3.28 0.64
CA ILE A 117 19.76 4.28 1.73
C ILE A 117 20.70 5.46 1.42
N GLU A 118 21.91 5.18 0.94
CA GLU A 118 22.86 6.22 0.52
C GLU A 118 22.30 7.07 -0.62
N THR A 119 21.76 6.42 -1.66
CA THR A 119 21.16 7.08 -2.83
C THR A 119 20.00 8.00 -2.42
N LEU A 120 19.06 7.51 -1.62
CA LEU A 120 17.93 8.29 -1.09
C LEU A 120 18.37 9.45 -0.18
N GLY A 121 19.50 9.28 0.52
CA GLY A 121 20.11 10.29 1.37
C GLY A 121 20.81 11.39 0.59
N THR A 122 21.39 11.07 -0.56
CA THR A 122 22.29 11.95 -1.32
C THR A 122 21.61 12.64 -2.51
N LEU A 123 20.84 11.92 -3.33
CA LEU A 123 20.14 12.49 -4.49
C LEU A 123 19.09 13.53 -4.09
N LYS A 124 18.90 14.54 -4.94
CA LYS A 124 17.97 15.67 -4.78
C LYS A 124 17.48 16.15 -6.15
N GLY A 125 16.38 16.91 -6.16
CA GLY A 125 15.86 17.55 -7.38
C GLY A 125 15.61 16.55 -8.51
N ASP A 126 15.96 16.95 -9.72
CA ASP A 126 15.75 16.19 -10.96
C ASP A 126 16.42 14.81 -10.94
N ASP A 127 17.60 14.68 -10.33
CA ASP A 127 18.31 13.39 -10.24
C ASP A 127 17.54 12.38 -9.38
N LEU A 128 16.90 12.85 -8.30
CA LEU A 128 16.05 12.00 -7.46
C LEU A 128 14.77 11.59 -8.22
N VAL A 129 14.23 12.47 -9.07
CA VAL A 129 13.07 12.15 -9.90
C VAL A 129 13.43 11.11 -10.95
N ARG A 130 14.54 11.26 -11.67
CA ARG A 130 15.01 10.23 -12.63
C ARG A 130 15.24 8.88 -11.96
N PHE A 131 15.95 8.88 -10.83
CA PHE A 131 16.17 7.66 -10.04
C PHE A 131 14.84 6.95 -9.71
N ALA A 132 13.80 7.70 -9.34
CA ALA A 132 12.50 7.11 -9.06
C ALA A 132 11.84 6.48 -10.30
N TYR A 133 12.00 7.06 -11.48
CA TYR A 133 11.46 6.48 -12.72
C TYR A 133 12.18 5.20 -13.17
N GLU A 134 13.49 5.12 -12.92
CA GLU A 134 14.33 3.97 -13.29
C GLU A 134 14.19 2.84 -12.25
N HIS A 135 14.33 3.18 -10.97
CA HIS A 135 14.60 2.22 -9.89
C HIS A 135 13.51 2.11 -8.84
N ILE A 136 12.38 2.80 -8.97
CA ILE A 136 11.22 2.62 -8.07
C ILE A 136 10.03 2.15 -8.88
N ASP A 137 9.30 1.16 -8.33
CA ASP A 137 7.98 0.80 -8.82
C ASP A 137 6.97 1.89 -8.42
N ILE A 138 6.97 2.97 -9.20
CA ILE A 138 6.14 4.17 -8.97
C ILE A 138 4.66 3.82 -8.75
N PRO A 139 4.01 2.99 -9.62
CA PRO A 139 2.62 2.58 -9.39
C PRO A 139 2.43 1.90 -8.03
N GLN A 140 3.29 0.93 -7.68
CA GLN A 140 3.17 0.22 -6.41
C GLN A 140 3.29 1.17 -5.21
N VAL A 141 4.24 2.10 -5.23
CA VAL A 141 4.43 3.04 -4.11
C VAL A 141 3.29 4.07 -4.03
N ILE A 142 2.81 4.58 -5.17
CA ILE A 142 1.62 5.46 -5.21
C ILE A 142 0.41 4.74 -4.61
N GLU A 143 0.18 3.49 -5.02
CA GLU A 143 -0.90 2.66 -4.52
C GLU A 143 -0.81 2.47 -3.00
N ALA A 144 0.36 2.05 -2.50
CA ALA A 144 0.59 1.87 -1.08
C ALA A 144 0.33 3.15 -0.29
N ILE A 145 0.86 4.29 -0.75
CA ILE A 145 0.66 5.58 -0.07
C ILE A 145 -0.81 6.00 -0.07
N ALA A 146 -1.51 5.86 -1.21
CA ALA A 146 -2.91 6.24 -1.32
C ALA A 146 -3.81 5.41 -0.40
N THR A 147 -3.60 4.09 -0.34
CA THR A 147 -4.32 3.20 0.56
C THR A 147 -4.00 3.52 2.03
N MET A 148 -2.72 3.71 2.37
CA MET A 148 -2.31 4.08 3.73
C MET A 148 -2.84 5.45 4.15
N ARG A 149 -3.01 6.41 3.24
CA ARG A 149 -3.65 7.72 3.49
C ARG A 149 -5.10 7.61 3.94
N ILE A 150 -5.84 6.66 3.40
CA ILE A 150 -7.25 6.42 3.73
C ILE A 150 -7.38 5.72 5.09
N VAL A 151 -6.61 4.66 5.32
CA VAL A 151 -6.70 3.88 6.57
C VAL A 151 -5.90 4.47 7.73
N GLN A 152 -4.94 5.35 7.43
CA GLN A 152 -4.00 5.98 8.36
C GLN A 152 -3.17 4.98 9.17
N HIS A 153 -2.07 4.51 8.56
CA HIS A 153 -1.05 3.67 9.20
C HIS A 153 0.17 4.51 9.69
N PRO A 154 0.12 5.14 10.89
CA PRO A 154 1.15 6.03 11.41
C PRO A 154 2.52 5.39 11.63
N GLU A 155 2.58 4.07 11.77
CA GLU A 155 3.84 3.39 12.09
C GLU A 155 4.72 3.20 10.85
N TRP A 156 4.09 3.23 9.66
CA TRP A 156 4.72 3.10 8.34
C TRP A 156 5.86 4.10 8.08
N GLN A 157 5.89 5.20 8.83
CA GLN A 157 7.01 6.16 8.80
C GLN A 157 8.36 5.58 9.22
N HIS A 158 8.38 4.46 9.96
CA HIS A 158 9.61 3.95 10.56
C HIS A 158 9.64 2.43 10.88
N LYS A 159 8.55 1.69 10.66
CA LYS A 159 8.47 0.23 10.78
C LYS A 159 7.19 -0.29 10.11
N ASN A 160 6.94 -1.59 10.16
CA ASN A 160 5.73 -2.23 9.63
C ASN A 160 5.60 -2.06 8.11
N TYR A 161 6.73 -2.26 7.42
CA TYR A 161 6.77 -2.36 5.96
C TYR A 161 7.86 -3.29 5.48
N PHE A 162 7.68 -3.86 4.30
CA PHE A 162 8.77 -4.43 3.53
C PHE A 162 9.37 -3.39 2.59
N VAL A 163 10.69 -3.45 2.47
CA VAL A 163 11.44 -2.88 1.35
C VAL A 163 11.85 -4.05 0.48
N VAL A 164 11.47 -3.99 -0.79
CA VAL A 164 11.70 -5.10 -1.72
C VAL A 164 12.43 -4.61 -2.95
N PHE A 165 13.53 -5.29 -3.31
CA PHE A 165 14.20 -5.13 -4.58
C PHE A 165 13.98 -6.37 -5.42
N ASP A 166 13.47 -6.21 -6.64
CA ASP A 166 13.35 -7.32 -7.59
C ASP A 166 14.40 -7.14 -8.70
N PRO A 167 15.40 -8.04 -8.82
CA PRO A 167 16.42 -7.93 -9.86
C PRO A 167 15.88 -8.09 -11.28
N LYS A 168 14.65 -8.57 -11.47
CA LYS A 168 14.05 -8.73 -12.80
C LYS A 168 13.73 -7.38 -13.47
N ASP A 169 13.37 -6.36 -12.68
CA ASP A 169 13.17 -4.99 -13.18
C ASP A 169 14.07 -3.95 -12.54
N GLU A 170 14.96 -4.38 -11.63
CA GLU A 170 15.84 -3.49 -10.86
C GLU A 170 15.08 -2.40 -10.10
N ARG A 171 13.82 -2.67 -9.70
CA ARG A 171 12.96 -1.73 -8.99
C ARG A 171 12.79 -2.07 -7.52
N TRP A 172 12.80 -1.00 -6.74
CA TRP A 172 12.44 -0.99 -5.34
C TRP A 172 10.94 -0.77 -5.12
N ARG A 173 10.40 -1.43 -4.11
CA ARG A 173 9.00 -1.39 -3.68
C ARG A 173 8.92 -1.15 -2.18
N LEU A 174 7.81 -0.56 -1.76
CA LEU A 174 7.49 -0.29 -0.37
C LEU A 174 6.13 -0.89 -0.04
N LEU A 175 6.11 -2.06 0.61
CA LEU A 175 4.89 -2.81 0.91
C LEU A 175 4.51 -2.60 2.38
N PRO A 176 3.39 -1.94 2.69
CA PRO A 176 2.95 -1.79 4.08
C PRO A 176 2.41 -3.13 4.59
N ILE A 177 2.63 -3.42 5.88
CA ILE A 177 2.15 -4.62 6.59
C ILE A 177 1.76 -4.25 8.02
N ASP A 178 1.21 -5.22 8.77
CA ASP A 178 0.94 -5.12 10.22
C ASP A 178 0.09 -3.89 10.57
N PHE A 179 -1.23 -4.05 10.46
CA PHE A 179 -2.21 -2.97 10.43
C PHE A 179 -3.06 -2.89 11.71
N ASP A 180 -2.50 -3.23 12.86
CA ASP A 180 -3.26 -3.22 14.12
C ASP A 180 -3.53 -1.79 14.63
N LEU A 181 -2.59 -0.87 14.37
CA LEU A 181 -2.65 0.55 14.72
C LEU A 181 -2.96 1.45 13.53
N ASN A 182 -4.21 1.40 13.08
CA ASN A 182 -4.75 2.27 12.03
C ASN A 182 -6.16 2.78 12.39
N PHE A 183 -6.85 3.38 11.42
CA PHE A 183 -8.19 3.96 11.56
C PHE A 183 -8.30 4.79 12.86
N GLY A 184 -7.30 5.65 13.05
CA GLY A 184 -7.20 6.63 14.13
C GLY A 184 -6.62 6.12 15.44
N ARG A 185 -6.31 4.82 15.55
CA ARG A 185 -5.45 4.28 16.61
C ARG A 185 -3.99 4.58 16.28
N ARG A 186 -3.18 4.76 17.33
CA ARG A 186 -1.76 5.12 17.21
C ARG A 186 -1.02 4.73 18.47
N TYR A 187 0.28 4.52 18.34
CA TYR A 187 1.17 4.45 19.48
C TYR A 187 1.29 5.84 20.13
N ALA A 188 1.08 5.95 21.44
CA ALA A 188 1.39 7.16 22.19
C ALA A 188 1.81 6.86 23.63
N SER A 189 2.84 7.53 24.14
CA SER A 189 3.20 7.42 25.56
C SER A 189 2.18 8.15 26.44
N PRO A 190 1.74 7.60 27.58
CA PRO A 190 2.24 6.37 28.22
C PRO A 190 1.44 5.09 27.89
N CYS A 191 0.39 5.15 27.08
CA CYS A 191 -0.49 4.01 26.78
C CYS A 191 0.05 3.07 25.70
N ASN A 192 1.13 3.43 25.02
CA ASN A 192 1.77 2.69 23.93
C ASN A 192 0.75 2.34 22.84
N ALA A 193 0.64 1.07 22.42
CA ALA A 193 -0.34 0.59 21.45
C ALA A 193 -1.77 0.43 22.02
N ARG A 194 -2.01 0.78 23.29
CA ARG A 194 -3.26 0.53 24.03
C ARG A 194 -3.97 1.83 24.41
N CYS A 195 -3.86 2.84 23.57
CA CYS A 195 -4.50 4.14 23.78
C CYS A 195 -5.98 4.10 23.36
N ASP A 196 -6.86 4.62 24.21
CA ASP A 196 -8.31 4.66 23.95
C ASP A 196 -8.74 5.73 22.94
N GLU A 197 -7.89 6.72 22.65
CA GLU A 197 -8.16 7.77 21.66
C GLU A 197 -8.27 7.19 20.24
N VAL A 198 -9.30 7.62 19.52
CA VAL A 198 -9.46 7.43 18.07
C VAL A 198 -9.61 8.81 17.45
N ARG A 199 -8.76 9.13 16.48
CA ARG A 199 -8.82 10.41 15.79
C ARG A 199 -8.41 10.25 14.34
N ALA A 200 -9.26 10.69 13.41
CA ALA A 200 -8.85 10.90 12.03
C ALA A 200 -8.05 12.19 11.89
N ASP A 201 -6.92 12.11 11.20
CA ASP A 201 -6.19 13.29 10.76
C ASP A 201 -6.56 13.62 9.29
N PRO A 202 -6.65 14.89 8.91
CA PRO A 202 -7.04 15.26 7.54
C PRO A 202 -5.96 14.91 6.51
N TRP A 203 -4.70 14.81 6.95
CA TRP A 203 -3.57 14.51 6.10
C TRP A 203 -2.56 13.66 6.86
N MET A 204 -1.77 12.85 6.14
CA MET A 204 -0.67 12.08 6.72
C MET A 204 0.66 12.76 6.45
N ASP A 205 1.19 13.49 7.42
CA ASP A 205 2.57 14.02 7.35
C ASP A 205 3.63 13.01 7.80
N TYR A 206 3.23 11.90 8.40
CA TYR A 206 4.16 10.96 9.01
C TYR A 206 5.02 10.14 8.02
N PRO A 207 4.61 9.75 6.80
CA PRO A 207 5.51 9.01 5.94
C PRO A 207 6.70 9.85 5.44
N ASN A 208 6.77 11.16 5.75
CA ASN A 208 7.99 11.96 5.59
C ASN A 208 9.16 11.43 6.44
N GLY A 209 8.87 10.62 7.47
CA GLY A 209 9.89 9.87 8.19
C GLY A 209 10.56 8.78 7.35
N ASN A 210 9.85 8.19 6.39
CA ASN A 210 10.36 7.19 5.46
C ASN A 210 10.88 7.90 4.20
N ARG A 211 12.18 7.77 3.93
CA ARG A 211 12.84 8.54 2.87
C ARG A 211 12.35 8.21 1.47
N MET A 212 11.95 6.96 1.21
CA MET A 212 11.39 6.55 -0.08
C MET A 212 9.98 7.11 -0.25
N ALA A 213 9.11 6.97 0.75
CA ALA A 213 7.77 7.56 0.71
C ALA A 213 7.82 9.09 0.57
N GLY A 214 8.81 9.74 1.20
CA GLY A 214 9.06 11.18 1.09
C GLY A 214 9.26 11.67 -0.35
N ILE A 215 9.80 10.86 -1.27
CA ILE A 215 9.89 11.21 -2.69
C ILE A 215 8.50 11.57 -3.26
N PHE A 216 7.50 10.77 -2.92
CA PHE A 216 6.14 10.87 -3.46
C PHE A 216 5.27 11.90 -2.72
N LEU A 217 5.67 12.26 -1.50
CA LEU A 217 4.93 13.19 -0.65
C LEU A 217 5.46 14.63 -0.71
N ASP A 218 6.78 14.79 -0.89
CA ASP A 218 7.44 16.10 -0.86
C ASP A 218 7.70 16.67 -2.27
N ASN A 219 7.63 15.85 -3.32
CA ASN A 219 7.81 16.28 -4.71
C ASN A 219 6.45 16.46 -5.41
N ASP A 220 6.18 17.67 -5.89
CA ASP A 220 4.92 18.01 -6.58
C ASP A 220 4.64 17.13 -7.81
N HIS A 221 5.69 16.66 -8.50
CA HIS A 221 5.60 15.76 -9.66
C HIS A 221 4.88 14.45 -9.32
N PHE A 222 5.18 13.88 -8.15
CA PHE A 222 4.58 12.63 -7.69
C PHE A 222 3.36 12.85 -6.79
N ARG A 223 3.36 13.93 -6.00
CA ARG A 223 2.29 14.24 -5.04
C ARG A 223 0.94 14.36 -5.73
N VAL A 224 0.89 15.00 -6.90
CA VAL A 224 -0.36 15.11 -7.69
C VAL A 224 -0.91 13.74 -8.10
N LEU A 225 -0.03 12.77 -8.37
CA LEU A 225 -0.42 11.40 -8.73
C LEU A 225 -0.96 10.65 -7.52
N VAL A 226 -0.28 10.76 -6.37
CA VAL A 226 -0.76 10.21 -5.09
C VAL A 226 -2.10 10.81 -4.69
N ASP A 227 -2.28 12.11 -4.82
CA ASP A 227 -3.51 12.82 -4.46
C ASP A 227 -4.68 12.36 -5.34
N ARG A 228 -4.44 12.21 -6.66
CA ARG A 228 -5.43 11.67 -7.58
C ARG A 228 -5.79 10.22 -7.25
N ARG A 229 -4.81 9.34 -6.99
CA ARG A 229 -5.09 7.95 -6.60
C ARG A 229 -5.85 7.86 -5.27
N THR A 230 -5.44 8.65 -4.28
CA THR A 230 -6.12 8.74 -2.98
C THR A 230 -7.57 9.18 -3.17
N ARG A 231 -7.83 10.12 -4.07
CA ARG A 231 -9.19 10.57 -4.39
C ARG A 231 -10.06 9.44 -4.96
N THR A 232 -9.59 8.74 -6.00
CA THR A 232 -10.31 7.62 -6.63
C THR A 232 -10.69 6.53 -5.61
N LEU A 233 -9.76 6.21 -4.71
CA LEU A 233 -9.96 5.22 -3.66
C LEU A 233 -10.91 5.72 -2.57
N ALA A 234 -10.80 6.99 -2.17
CA ALA A 234 -11.68 7.60 -1.19
C ALA A 234 -13.14 7.65 -1.69
N ASP A 235 -13.36 8.02 -2.96
CA ASP A 235 -14.69 8.10 -3.57
C ASP A 235 -15.43 6.75 -3.51
N GLN A 236 -14.71 5.63 -3.46
CA GLN A 236 -15.27 4.28 -3.33
C GLN A 236 -15.35 3.83 -1.86
N PHE A 237 -14.22 3.76 -1.18
CA PHE A 237 -14.12 3.14 0.14
C PHE A 237 -14.77 3.97 1.25
N LEU A 238 -14.73 5.31 1.13
CA LEU A 238 -15.37 6.22 2.09
C LEU A 238 -16.78 6.64 1.64
N ALA A 239 -17.31 6.09 0.55
CA ALA A 239 -18.68 6.36 0.11
C ALA A 239 -19.68 6.10 1.27
N PRO A 240 -20.69 6.97 1.47
CA PRO A 240 -21.73 6.74 2.46
C PRO A 240 -22.39 5.35 2.27
N GLY A 241 -22.38 4.53 3.32
CA GLY A 241 -23.00 3.21 3.33
C GLY A 241 -22.02 2.05 3.12
N TYR A 242 -20.87 2.27 2.47
CA TYR A 242 -19.93 1.18 2.15
C TYR A 242 -19.34 0.55 3.42
N LEU A 243 -18.65 1.36 4.24
CA LEU A 243 -18.06 0.89 5.49
C LEU A 243 -19.12 0.59 6.56
N GLU A 244 -20.23 1.33 6.57
CA GLU A 244 -21.35 1.06 7.47
C GLU A 244 -21.92 -0.36 7.25
N GLN A 245 -22.10 -0.76 5.99
CA GLN A 245 -22.54 -2.12 5.66
C GLN A 245 -21.50 -3.16 6.08
N ARG A 246 -20.23 -2.96 5.73
CA ARG A 246 -19.15 -3.91 6.04
C ARG A 246 -18.98 -4.12 7.54
N VAL A 247 -19.04 -3.04 8.33
CA VAL A 247 -18.97 -3.12 9.79
C VAL A 247 -20.18 -3.86 10.38
N ALA A 248 -21.38 -3.69 9.81
CA ALA A 248 -22.57 -4.43 10.23
C ALA A 248 -22.45 -5.94 9.95
N GLU A 249 -21.87 -6.34 8.81
CA GLU A 249 -21.56 -7.74 8.49
C GLU A 249 -20.57 -8.33 9.50
N LEU A 250 -19.48 -7.60 9.78
CA LEU A 250 -18.48 -7.99 10.77
C LEU A 250 -19.07 -8.11 12.19
N PHE A 251 -19.97 -7.20 12.57
CA PHE A 251 -20.69 -7.28 13.83
C PHE A 251 -21.51 -8.57 13.93
N ALA A 252 -22.30 -8.88 12.89
CA ALA A 252 -23.16 -10.06 12.86
C ALA A 252 -22.34 -11.36 12.96
N LEU A 253 -21.13 -11.39 12.37
CA LEU A 253 -20.22 -12.53 12.44
C LEU A 253 -19.55 -12.69 13.81
N MET A 254 -19.17 -11.59 14.47
CA MET A 254 -18.25 -11.64 15.62
C MET A 254 -18.89 -11.38 16.98
N ALA A 255 -20.10 -10.79 17.06
CA ALA A 255 -20.62 -10.24 18.32
C ALA A 255 -20.64 -11.25 19.49
N GLY A 256 -21.05 -12.50 19.22
CA GLY A 256 -21.07 -13.55 20.24
C GLY A 256 -19.68 -13.94 20.74
N ASP A 257 -18.74 -14.14 19.81
CA ASP A 257 -17.37 -14.53 20.14
C ASP A 257 -16.58 -13.39 20.78
N ALA A 258 -16.83 -12.14 20.37
CA ALA A 258 -16.22 -10.96 20.99
C ALA A 258 -16.64 -10.78 22.46
N GLU A 259 -17.87 -11.16 22.82
CA GLU A 259 -18.34 -11.14 24.21
C GLU A 259 -17.64 -12.23 25.05
N LEU A 260 -17.50 -13.43 24.50
CA LEU A 260 -16.76 -14.53 25.14
C LEU A 260 -15.28 -14.18 25.32
N ASP A 261 -14.67 -13.60 24.28
CA ASP A 261 -13.27 -13.18 24.29
C ASP A 261 -13.03 -12.13 25.37
N ARG A 262 -13.83 -11.06 25.37
CA ARG A 262 -13.77 -9.99 26.38
C ARG A 262 -13.97 -10.53 27.79
N SER A 263 -14.91 -11.46 27.98
CA SER A 263 -15.17 -12.07 29.30
C SER A 263 -13.99 -12.91 29.79
N LYS A 264 -13.27 -13.58 28.87
CA LYS A 264 -12.16 -14.47 29.20
C LYS A 264 -10.84 -13.73 29.40
N TRP A 265 -10.51 -12.79 28.50
CA TRP A 265 -9.21 -12.14 28.44
C TRP A 265 -9.21 -10.70 28.97
N GLY A 266 -10.39 -10.08 29.10
CA GLY A 266 -10.51 -8.67 29.43
C GLY A 266 -10.13 -7.75 28.27
N GLN A 267 -10.03 -6.45 28.54
CA GLN A 267 -9.60 -5.43 27.60
C GLN A 267 -8.71 -4.41 28.32
N TYR A 268 -7.82 -3.75 27.56
CA TYR A 268 -7.11 -2.59 28.07
C TYR A 268 -8.05 -1.39 28.24
N GLY A 269 -7.68 -0.43 29.09
CA GLY A 269 -8.41 0.84 29.22
C GLY A 269 -9.89 0.68 29.58
N ALA A 270 -10.73 1.59 29.08
CA ALA A 270 -12.17 1.50 29.29
C ALA A 270 -12.76 0.36 28.45
N SER A 271 -13.38 -0.63 29.10
CA SER A 271 -13.99 -1.76 28.38
C SER A 271 -15.13 -1.30 27.48
N GLN A 272 -15.21 -1.90 26.29
CA GLN A 272 -16.19 -1.59 25.24
C GLN A 272 -16.79 -2.88 24.70
N SER A 273 -18.10 -2.88 24.45
CA SER A 273 -18.70 -3.90 23.58
C SER A 273 -18.20 -3.76 22.15
N LEU A 274 -18.32 -4.82 21.35
CA LEU A 274 -17.98 -4.77 19.93
C LEU A 274 -18.73 -3.63 19.21
N GLU A 275 -20.04 -3.51 19.48
CA GLU A 275 -20.90 -2.45 18.96
C GLU A 275 -20.37 -1.05 19.33
N GLN A 276 -19.99 -0.83 20.60
CA GLN A 276 -19.44 0.44 21.04
C GLN A 276 -18.11 0.77 20.35
N ALA A 277 -17.21 -0.20 20.24
CA ALA A 277 -15.90 -0.02 19.62
C ALA A 277 -16.00 0.26 18.12
N GLN A 278 -16.89 -0.46 17.41
CA GLN A 278 -17.17 -0.24 15.99
C GLN A 278 -17.89 1.09 15.75
N ARG A 279 -18.82 1.48 16.63
CA ARG A 279 -19.44 2.81 16.56
C ARG A 279 -18.43 3.94 16.74
N ILE A 280 -17.48 3.80 17.68
CA ILE A 280 -16.37 4.76 17.86
C ILE A 280 -15.51 4.85 16.59
N LEU A 281 -15.16 3.70 15.98
CA LEU A 281 -14.45 3.67 14.70
C LEU A 281 -15.19 4.47 13.62
N MET A 282 -16.50 4.28 13.48
CA MET A 282 -17.29 5.02 12.49
C MET A 282 -17.39 6.52 12.80
N GLU A 283 -17.78 6.86 14.03
CA GLU A 283 -18.06 8.23 14.45
C GLU A 283 -16.79 9.11 14.54
N GLN A 284 -15.69 8.56 15.04
CA GLN A 284 -14.46 9.32 15.33
C GLN A 284 -13.41 9.22 14.23
N TYR A 285 -13.53 8.24 13.33
CA TYR A 285 -12.60 8.10 12.21
C TYR A 285 -13.28 8.24 10.85
N VAL A 286 -14.18 7.31 10.49
CA VAL A 286 -14.71 7.22 9.12
C VAL A 286 -15.47 8.49 8.72
N ILE A 287 -16.39 8.97 9.58
CA ILE A 287 -17.18 10.17 9.29
C ILE A 287 -16.26 11.42 9.14
N PRO A 288 -15.33 11.73 10.07
CA PRO A 288 -14.39 12.82 9.86
C PRO A 288 -13.53 12.66 8.60
N LYS A 289 -13.05 11.44 8.30
CA LYS A 289 -12.21 11.18 7.12
C LYS A 289 -12.97 11.44 5.82
N ARG A 290 -14.26 11.08 5.76
CA ARG A 290 -15.18 11.42 4.67
C ARG A 290 -15.28 12.93 4.45
N ARG A 291 -15.40 13.72 5.54
CA ARG A 291 -15.41 15.19 5.44
C ARG A 291 -14.11 15.75 4.86
N PHE A 292 -12.98 15.19 5.27
CA PHE A 292 -11.68 15.64 4.78
C PHE A 292 -11.46 15.31 3.30
N TYR A 293 -11.85 14.12 2.85
CA TYR A 293 -11.46 13.63 1.51
C TYR A 293 -12.54 13.75 0.45
N LEU A 294 -13.82 13.75 0.81
CA LEU A 294 -14.93 13.83 -0.14
C LEU A 294 -15.61 15.20 -0.14
N GLU A 295 -15.74 15.84 1.03
CA GLU A 295 -16.53 17.07 1.20
C GLU A 295 -15.69 18.35 1.20
N SER A 296 -14.36 18.23 1.31
CA SER A 296 -13.43 19.37 1.30
C SER A 296 -12.60 19.38 0.02
N ASP A 297 -12.42 20.56 -0.56
CA ASP A 297 -11.54 20.85 -1.70
C ASP A 297 -10.09 21.16 -1.28
N LYS A 298 -9.80 21.09 0.02
CA LYS A 298 -8.49 21.47 0.58
C LYS A 298 -7.42 20.39 0.43
N TYR A 299 -7.82 19.12 0.47
CA TYR A 299 -6.89 18.02 0.70
C TYR A 299 -6.66 17.13 -0.52
N LEU A 300 -7.71 16.92 -1.33
CA LEU A 300 -7.66 16.07 -2.52
C LEU A 300 -8.29 16.81 -3.70
N PRO A 301 -7.94 16.45 -4.94
CA PRO A 301 -8.63 16.98 -6.12
C PRO A 301 -10.11 16.60 -6.11
N SER A 302 -10.88 17.24 -6.99
CA SER A 302 -12.26 16.85 -7.30
C SER A 302 -12.33 15.39 -7.75
N SER A 303 -13.51 14.77 -7.62
CA SER A 303 -13.76 13.44 -8.19
C SER A 303 -13.38 13.43 -9.66
N GLN A 304 -12.71 12.36 -10.08
CA GLN A 304 -12.39 12.16 -11.49
C GLN A 304 -13.69 12.02 -12.30
N VAL A 305 -13.68 12.54 -13.53
CA VAL A 305 -14.76 12.29 -14.49
C VAL A 305 -14.86 10.79 -14.81
N PRO A 306 -16.07 10.21 -14.83
CA PRO A 306 -16.24 8.82 -15.27
C PRO A 306 -15.72 8.63 -16.70
N ASN A 307 -14.93 7.58 -16.94
CA ASN A 307 -14.39 7.22 -18.25
C ASN A 307 -13.67 8.39 -18.97
N PRO A 308 -12.56 8.90 -18.43
CA PRO A 308 -11.79 9.96 -19.07
C PRO A 308 -11.30 9.50 -20.45
N GLU A 309 -11.37 10.41 -21.42
CA GLU A 309 -10.84 10.20 -22.77
C GLU A 309 -9.31 10.12 -22.70
N LEU A 310 -8.77 9.05 -23.30
CA LEU A 310 -7.34 8.78 -23.38
C LEU A 310 -7.02 8.39 -24.82
N MET A 311 -5.84 8.77 -25.30
CA MET A 311 -5.37 8.39 -26.63
C MET A 311 -4.42 7.21 -26.50
N VAL A 312 -4.64 6.17 -27.29
CA VAL A 312 -3.81 4.96 -27.31
C VAL A 312 -3.08 4.87 -28.63
N GLU A 313 -1.77 4.68 -28.58
CA GLU A 313 -0.91 4.49 -29.74
C GLU A 313 -0.15 3.17 -29.61
N VAL A 314 -0.31 2.28 -30.59
CA VAL A 314 0.50 1.05 -30.67
C VAL A 314 1.87 1.40 -31.23
N ILE A 315 2.91 1.13 -30.46
CA ILE A 315 4.30 1.42 -30.85
C ILE A 315 4.95 0.20 -31.48
N GLU A 316 4.74 -0.98 -30.89
CA GLU A 316 5.43 -2.19 -31.32
C GLU A 316 4.55 -3.43 -31.21
N LEU A 317 4.66 -4.29 -32.23
CA LEU A 317 4.04 -5.61 -32.31
C LEU A 317 5.15 -6.67 -32.38
N ASN A 318 4.93 -7.82 -31.77
CA ASN A 318 5.81 -8.98 -31.98
C ASN A 318 5.52 -9.67 -33.33
N GLU A 319 6.28 -10.72 -33.65
CA GLU A 319 6.15 -11.50 -34.90
C GLU A 319 4.75 -12.11 -35.12
N SER A 320 4.00 -12.37 -34.03
CA SER A 320 2.63 -12.87 -34.08
C SER A 320 1.57 -11.78 -34.26
N GLY A 321 1.97 -10.51 -34.35
CA GLY A 321 1.08 -9.35 -34.46
C GLY A 321 0.48 -8.91 -33.12
N ARG A 322 1.02 -9.36 -31.98
CA ARG A 322 0.56 -8.97 -30.65
C ARG A 322 1.29 -7.72 -30.18
N VAL A 323 0.55 -6.75 -29.61
CA VAL A 323 1.13 -5.54 -29.01
C VAL A 323 2.11 -5.92 -27.91
N ILE A 324 3.34 -5.39 -27.98
CA ILE A 324 4.35 -5.54 -26.92
C ILE A 324 4.75 -4.19 -26.31
N LYS A 325 4.45 -3.09 -27.01
CA LYS A 325 4.67 -1.73 -26.52
C LYS A 325 3.59 -0.79 -27.06
N ALA A 326 3.04 0.05 -26.17
CA ALA A 326 2.05 1.07 -26.52
C ALA A 326 2.25 2.33 -25.68
N ILE A 327 1.70 3.46 -26.12
CA ILE A 327 1.65 4.71 -25.36
C ILE A 327 0.19 5.03 -25.05
N ILE A 328 -0.08 5.40 -23.80
CA ILE A 328 -1.37 5.94 -23.39
C ILE A 328 -1.17 7.39 -22.96
N THR A 329 -1.86 8.31 -23.62
CA THR A 329 -1.75 9.75 -23.40
C THR A 329 -3.02 10.30 -22.78
N ASN A 330 -2.84 11.12 -21.75
CA ASN A 330 -3.89 11.91 -21.13
C ASN A 330 -3.90 13.32 -21.72
N PRO A 331 -4.88 13.68 -22.59
CA PRO A 331 -4.95 15.01 -23.17
C PRO A 331 -5.53 16.06 -22.22
N SER A 332 -6.04 15.66 -21.05
CA SER A 332 -6.70 16.57 -20.11
C SER A 332 -5.70 17.36 -19.26
N LEU A 333 -6.20 18.44 -18.65
CA LEU A 333 -5.41 19.30 -17.75
C LEU A 333 -5.38 18.80 -16.30
N GLU A 334 -5.93 17.62 -16.03
CA GLU A 334 -5.91 16.99 -14.71
C GLU A 334 -5.20 15.64 -14.79
N ALA A 335 -4.56 15.21 -13.70
CA ALA A 335 -4.06 13.84 -13.61
C ALA A 335 -5.24 12.84 -13.66
N VAL A 336 -5.04 11.71 -14.33
CA VAL A 336 -6.06 10.67 -14.55
C VAL A 336 -5.57 9.34 -13.99
N ASP A 337 -6.30 8.81 -13.00
CA ASP A 337 -6.12 7.44 -12.49
C ASP A 337 -6.69 6.43 -13.49
N VAL A 338 -5.85 5.49 -13.91
CA VAL A 338 -6.17 4.39 -14.84
C VAL A 338 -5.96 3.01 -14.20
N SER A 339 -5.79 2.96 -12.88
CA SER A 339 -5.63 1.72 -12.11
C SER A 339 -6.75 0.71 -12.39
N GLY A 340 -6.38 -0.52 -12.73
CA GLY A 340 -7.33 -1.60 -13.06
C GLY A 340 -8.10 -1.40 -14.36
N ARG A 341 -7.81 -0.35 -15.13
CA ARG A 341 -8.51 -0.09 -16.40
C ARG A 341 -8.00 -1.08 -17.45
N VAL A 342 -8.96 -1.67 -18.17
CA VAL A 342 -8.69 -2.50 -19.35
C VAL A 342 -8.66 -1.62 -20.61
N PHE A 343 -7.64 -1.83 -21.43
CA PHE A 343 -7.50 -1.26 -22.76
C PHE A 343 -7.50 -2.39 -23.79
N GLU A 344 -8.69 -2.71 -24.31
CA GLU A 344 -8.90 -3.85 -25.20
C GLU A 344 -8.07 -3.75 -26.49
N ASP A 345 -7.93 -2.54 -27.04
CA ASP A 345 -7.17 -2.26 -28.28
C ASP A 345 -5.70 -2.69 -28.21
N ILE A 346 -5.14 -2.76 -27.00
CA ILE A 346 -3.76 -3.19 -26.76
C ILE A 346 -3.68 -4.46 -25.91
N GLY A 347 -4.82 -5.03 -25.51
CA GLY A 347 -4.90 -6.23 -24.68
C GLY A 347 -4.19 -6.07 -23.33
N ALA A 348 -4.35 -4.91 -22.69
CA ALA A 348 -3.70 -4.56 -21.43
C ALA A 348 -4.72 -4.36 -20.30
N GLU A 349 -4.42 -4.93 -19.13
CA GLU A 349 -5.01 -4.51 -17.85
C GLU A 349 -3.94 -3.74 -17.07
N ILE A 350 -4.24 -2.48 -16.76
CA ILE A 350 -3.28 -1.59 -16.11
C ILE A 350 -3.23 -1.88 -14.60
N PRO A 351 -2.04 -2.05 -14.01
CA PRO A 351 -1.91 -2.34 -12.59
C PRO A 351 -2.40 -1.19 -11.71
N ALA A 352 -2.64 -1.48 -10.43
CA ALA A 352 -3.03 -0.46 -9.46
C ALA A 352 -1.94 0.59 -9.24
N GLY A 353 -2.36 1.82 -8.96
CA GLY A 353 -1.49 2.97 -8.69
C GLY A 353 -0.99 3.71 -9.93
N VAL A 354 -1.39 3.29 -11.13
CA VAL A 354 -1.02 4.00 -12.36
C VAL A 354 -1.90 5.22 -12.55
N VAL A 355 -1.28 6.39 -12.45
CA VAL A 355 -1.90 7.69 -12.70
C VAL A 355 -1.11 8.41 -13.78
N ILE A 356 -1.80 8.84 -14.84
CA ILE A 356 -1.20 9.60 -15.94
C ILE A 356 -1.29 11.10 -15.58
N PRO A 357 -0.17 11.85 -15.52
CA PRO A 357 -0.22 13.27 -15.22
C PRO A 357 -1.02 14.05 -16.27
N ALA A 358 -1.40 15.29 -15.93
CA ALA A 358 -2.04 16.22 -16.86
C ALA A 358 -1.16 16.43 -18.10
N SER A 359 -1.74 16.34 -19.29
CA SER A 359 -1.02 16.42 -20.58
C SER A 359 0.14 15.42 -20.73
N GLY A 360 0.17 14.38 -19.89
CA GLY A 360 1.25 13.40 -19.83
C GLY A 360 0.92 12.10 -20.53
N SER A 361 1.87 11.18 -20.49
CA SER A 361 1.70 9.83 -21.03
C SER A 361 2.40 8.78 -20.19
N ILE A 362 2.03 7.53 -20.43
CA ILE A 362 2.73 6.35 -19.92
C ILE A 362 3.10 5.45 -21.08
N GLU A 363 4.20 4.72 -20.94
CA GLU A 363 4.60 3.66 -21.85
C GLU A 363 4.14 2.34 -21.23
N VAL A 364 3.37 1.57 -21.98
CA VAL A 364 2.87 0.26 -21.54
C VAL A 364 3.69 -0.82 -22.24
N ILE A 365 4.33 -1.66 -21.42
CA ILE A 365 5.03 -2.87 -21.81
C ILE A 365 4.39 -4.07 -21.11
N PHE A 366 4.79 -5.29 -21.49
CA PHE A 366 4.22 -6.53 -20.91
C PHE A 366 5.26 -7.45 -20.30
N ASP A 367 6.54 -7.17 -20.54
CA ASP A 367 7.64 -7.88 -19.92
C ASP A 367 8.21 -7.02 -18.80
N LYS A 368 8.42 -7.64 -17.63
CA LYS A 368 9.07 -7.01 -16.48
C LYS A 368 10.57 -6.98 -16.74
N LEU A 369 11.12 -5.79 -16.98
CA LEU A 369 12.51 -5.54 -17.39
C LEU A 369 13.02 -4.23 -16.78
N PRO A 370 14.34 -4.06 -16.60
CA PRO A 370 14.93 -2.80 -16.18
C PRO A 370 14.65 -1.68 -17.19
N VAL A 371 14.60 -0.44 -16.68
CA VAL A 371 14.37 0.77 -17.48
C VAL A 371 15.58 1.67 -17.35
N ASP A 372 16.10 2.13 -18.49
CA ASP A 372 17.19 3.10 -18.59
C ASP A 372 16.66 4.35 -19.27
N ILE A 373 16.82 5.51 -18.64
CA ILE A 373 16.32 6.78 -19.16
C ILE A 373 17.52 7.63 -19.57
N ASP A 374 17.51 8.07 -20.83
CA ASP A 374 18.54 8.98 -21.31
C ASP A 374 18.57 10.25 -20.44
N SER A 375 19.72 10.50 -19.81
CA SER A 375 20.00 11.67 -18.97
C SER A 375 19.65 13.03 -19.60
N SER A 376 19.58 13.10 -20.93
CA SER A 376 19.20 14.30 -21.68
C SER A 376 17.69 14.56 -21.71
N VAL A 377 16.85 13.58 -21.37
CA VAL A 377 15.39 13.76 -21.28
C VAL A 377 15.07 14.68 -20.10
N PRO A 378 14.37 15.80 -20.35
CA PRO A 378 13.97 16.71 -19.28
C PRO A 378 12.83 16.10 -18.44
N ILE A 379 12.72 16.51 -17.18
CA ILE A 379 11.79 15.90 -16.20
C ILE A 379 10.33 15.96 -16.68
N GLU A 380 9.94 17.08 -17.29
CA GLU A 380 8.60 17.27 -17.86
C GLU A 380 8.27 16.34 -19.05
N ALA A 381 9.28 15.72 -19.66
CA ALA A 381 9.13 14.75 -20.74
C ALA A 381 9.34 13.30 -20.28
N LEU A 382 9.58 13.06 -18.99
CA LEU A 382 9.71 11.70 -18.46
C LEU A 382 8.38 10.95 -18.59
N GLN A 383 8.46 9.77 -19.19
CA GLN A 383 7.34 8.87 -19.38
C GLN A 383 7.48 7.67 -18.44
N LEU A 384 6.41 7.37 -17.70
CA LEU A 384 6.44 6.22 -16.80
C LEU A 384 6.29 4.94 -17.62
N THR A 385 7.24 4.03 -17.47
CA THR A 385 7.13 2.68 -18.04
C THR A 385 6.38 1.76 -17.07
N VAL A 386 5.24 1.25 -17.53
CA VAL A 386 4.29 0.41 -16.81
C VAL A 386 4.30 -0.99 -17.42
N THR A 387 4.61 -2.00 -16.62
CA THR A 387 4.41 -3.40 -17.00
C THR A 387 2.95 -3.76 -16.72
N ALA A 388 2.15 -3.91 -17.77
CA ALA A 388 0.73 -4.27 -17.69
C ALA A 388 0.52 -5.78 -17.79
N ASP A 389 -0.59 -6.24 -17.22
CA ASP A 389 -1.03 -7.61 -17.37
C ASP A 389 -1.67 -7.83 -18.75
N ARG A 390 -1.50 -9.05 -19.26
CA ARG A 390 -2.14 -9.46 -20.51
C ARG A 390 -3.62 -9.68 -20.27
N TRP A 391 -4.44 -8.88 -20.93
CA TRP A 391 -5.88 -9.03 -20.90
C TRP A 391 -6.40 -9.75 -22.16
N THR A 392 -7.34 -10.67 -21.95
CA THR A 392 -8.15 -11.28 -23.01
C THR A 392 -9.59 -11.42 -22.50
N ALA A 393 -10.58 -11.23 -23.37
CA ALA A 393 -12.00 -11.34 -23.01
C ALA A 393 -12.37 -12.70 -22.37
N ASP A 394 -11.64 -13.77 -22.69
CA ASP A 394 -11.87 -15.13 -22.16
C ASP A 394 -11.27 -15.37 -20.75
N ALA A 395 -10.58 -14.39 -20.15
CA ALA A 395 -9.83 -14.55 -18.89
C ALA A 395 -10.62 -14.21 -17.60
N LYS A 396 -11.94 -13.98 -17.69
CA LYS A 396 -12.79 -13.70 -16.51
C LYS A 396 -13.86 -14.76 -16.27
#